data_AF-L9XJE7-F1
#
_entry.id   AF-L9XJE7-F1
#
_cell.length_a   1.000
_cell.length_b   1.000
_cell.length_c   1.000
_cell.angle_alpha   90.00
_cell.angle_beta   90.00
_cell.angle_gamma   90.00
#
_symmetry.space_group_name_H-M   'P 1'
#
loop_
_entity.id
_entity.type
_entity.pdbx_description
1 polymer ?
#
loop_
_entity_poly.entity_id
_entity_poly.type
_entity_poly.pdbx_seq_one_letter_code
_entity_poly.pdbx_strand_id
1 'polypeptide(L)'
;MYIYILQHGPVTIDKIKDELEMAHSTTYKYIGQLEEMKIVSRDEDETPTTVIATPLKLEIDGAHGEFLATPAVIDAIGRQLENDDIRVFVDRQGVAKLAAAVHYTRRIMGGELSQRTAANKLDVHPVEGMTVFTALQDVLEDATAYDPYLNLAE
;
A
#
# COMPACT_ATOMS: atom_id res chain seq x y z
N MET A 1 -10.00 2.98 1.31
CA MET A 1 -11.05 1.93 1.23
C MET A 1 -10.48 0.52 1.10
N TYR A 2 -9.74 0.15 0.05
CA TYR A 2 -9.17 -1.22 -0.07
C TYR A 2 -8.29 -1.61 1.13
N ILE A 3 -7.30 -0.78 1.47
CA ILE A 3 -6.43 -1.00 2.65
C ILE A 3 -7.23 -1.05 3.95
N TYR A 4 -8.23 -0.18 4.09
CA TYR A 4 -9.11 -0.18 5.26
C TYR A 4 -9.84 -1.52 5.43
N ILE A 5 -10.38 -2.10 4.36
CA ILE A 5 -11.03 -3.42 4.41
C ILE A 5 -10.01 -4.51 4.76
N LEU A 6 -8.80 -4.47 4.18
CA LEU A 6 -7.74 -5.42 4.54
C LEU A 6 -7.32 -5.34 6.01
N GLN A 7 -7.22 -4.12 6.57
CA GLN A 7 -6.84 -3.90 7.97
C GLN A 7 -7.88 -4.41 8.97
N HIS A 8 -9.17 -4.34 8.61
CA HIS A 8 -10.28 -4.64 9.52
C HIS A 8 -10.93 -6.01 9.26
N GLY A 9 -10.57 -6.69 8.17
CA GLY A 9 -11.19 -7.95 7.76
C GLY A 9 -12.61 -7.76 7.24
N PRO A 10 -13.53 -8.71 7.48
CA PRO A 10 -14.94 -8.56 7.13
C PRO A 10 -15.53 -7.31 7.81
N VAL A 11 -15.97 -6.35 7.00
CA VAL A 11 -16.53 -5.07 7.47
C VAL A 11 -17.84 -4.75 6.77
N THR A 12 -18.77 -4.12 7.47
CA THR A 12 -20.03 -3.69 6.88
C THR A 12 -19.84 -2.44 6.01
N ILE A 13 -20.66 -2.29 4.97
CA ILE A 13 -20.62 -1.11 4.10
C ILE A 13 -20.92 0.18 4.89
N ASP A 14 -21.81 0.11 5.89
CA ASP A 14 -22.11 1.23 6.77
C ASP A 14 -20.90 1.64 7.62
N LYS A 15 -20.14 0.67 8.16
CA LYS A 15 -18.92 0.97 8.92
C LYS A 15 -17.88 1.66 8.04
N ILE A 16 -17.68 1.18 6.80
CA ILE A 16 -16.78 1.83 5.83
C ILE A 16 -17.22 3.27 5.55
N LYS A 17 -18.51 3.47 5.30
CA LYS A 17 -19.09 4.78 5.00
C LYS A 17 -18.85 5.75 6.16
N ASP A 18 -19.10 5.31 7.40
CA ASP A 18 -18.99 6.15 8.59
C ASP A 18 -17.53 6.45 8.93
N GLU A 19 -16.65 5.44 8.94
CA GLU A 19 -15.24 5.63 9.36
C GLU A 19 -14.38 6.31 8.29
N LEU A 20 -14.70 6.14 7.00
CA LEU A 20 -14.01 6.85 5.92
C LEU A 20 -14.68 8.18 5.54
N GLU A 21 -15.73 8.58 6.28
CA GLU A 21 -16.53 9.79 6.03
C GLU A 21 -17.00 9.92 4.57
N MET A 22 -17.35 8.80 3.95
CA MET A 22 -17.71 8.73 2.53
C MET A 22 -19.21 8.86 2.31
N ALA A 23 -19.61 9.57 1.24
CA ALA A 23 -21.00 9.59 0.82
C ALA A 23 -21.47 8.20 0.37
N HIS A 24 -22.71 7.82 0.71
CA HIS A 24 -23.29 6.51 0.40
C HIS A 24 -23.10 6.10 -1.07
N SER A 25 -23.45 6.96 -2.03
CA SER A 25 -23.30 6.66 -3.47
C SER A 25 -21.84 6.41 -3.87
N THR A 26 -20.89 7.11 -3.26
CA THR A 26 -19.46 6.94 -3.50
C THR A 26 -18.94 5.63 -2.93
N THR A 27 -19.36 5.27 -1.70
CA THR A 27 -18.97 4.00 -1.06
C THR A 27 -19.43 2.80 -1.90
N TYR A 28 -20.70 2.75 -2.29
CA TYR A 28 -21.22 1.66 -3.13
C TYR A 28 -20.57 1.63 -4.52
N LYS A 29 -20.32 2.79 -5.12
CA LYS A 29 -19.63 2.88 -6.41
C LYS A 29 -18.22 2.28 -6.32
N TYR A 30 -17.43 2.68 -5.33
CA TYR A 30 -16.06 2.17 -5.21
C TYR A 30 -16.04 0.70 -4.82
N ILE A 31 -16.96 0.22 -3.97
CA ILE A 31 -17.05 -1.21 -3.67
C ILE A 31 -17.32 -1.99 -4.95
N GLY A 32 -18.29 -1.55 -5.76
CA GLY A 32 -18.57 -2.17 -7.07
C GLY A 32 -17.34 -2.21 -8.00
N GLN A 33 -16.55 -1.13 -8.04
CA GLN A 33 -15.30 -1.12 -8.82
C GLN A 33 -14.27 -2.14 -8.30
N LEU A 34 -14.11 -2.28 -6.98
CA LEU A 34 -13.21 -3.28 -6.40
C LEU A 34 -13.71 -4.72 -6.61
N GLU A 35 -15.03 -4.92 -6.61
CA GLU A 35 -15.68 -6.20 -6.95
C GLU A 35 -15.47 -6.58 -8.42
N GLU A 36 -15.64 -5.63 -9.35
CA GLU A 36 -15.35 -5.81 -10.77
C GLU A 36 -13.89 -6.23 -11.00
N MET A 37 -12.97 -5.66 -10.22
CA MET A 37 -11.55 -6.01 -10.20
C MET A 37 -11.24 -7.34 -9.48
N LYS A 38 -12.24 -7.97 -8.86
CA LYS A 38 -12.14 -9.23 -8.08
C LYS A 38 -11.18 -9.16 -6.89
N ILE A 39 -10.95 -7.97 -6.35
CA ILE A 39 -10.11 -7.74 -5.17
C ILE A 39 -10.93 -7.48 -3.90
N VAL A 40 -12.25 -7.35 -4.05
CA VAL A 40 -13.22 -7.32 -2.95
C VAL A 40 -14.39 -8.24 -3.30
N SER A 41 -14.96 -8.90 -2.30
CA SER A 41 -16.20 -9.67 -2.41
C SER A 41 -17.13 -9.35 -1.25
N ARG A 42 -18.44 -9.42 -1.49
CA ARG A 42 -19.46 -9.41 -0.43
C ARG A 42 -19.68 -10.80 0.12
N ASP A 43 -19.86 -10.87 1.43
CA ASP A 43 -20.47 -12.01 2.08
C ASP A 43 -21.98 -11.75 2.18
N GLU A 44 -22.74 -12.35 1.26
CA GLU A 44 -24.21 -12.24 1.22
C GLU A 44 -24.90 -13.16 2.25
N ASP A 45 -24.16 -14.10 2.86
CA ASP A 45 -24.69 -15.02 3.87
C ASP A 45 -24.70 -14.37 5.27
N GLU A 46 -23.91 -13.32 5.48
CA GLU A 46 -23.93 -12.50 6.70
C GLU A 46 -24.93 -11.33 6.62
N THR A 47 -25.66 -11.08 7.72
CA THR A 47 -26.53 -9.90 7.89
C THR A 47 -26.09 -9.10 9.12
N PRO A 48 -25.74 -7.81 8.98
CA PRO A 48 -25.63 -7.05 7.73
C PRO A 48 -24.49 -7.54 6.82
N THR A 49 -24.68 -7.42 5.50
CA THR A 49 -23.70 -7.82 4.49
C THR A 49 -22.33 -7.20 4.77
N THR A 50 -21.31 -8.05 4.84
CA THR A 50 -19.92 -7.63 5.01
C THR A 50 -19.19 -7.68 3.67
N VAL A 51 -18.10 -6.92 3.57
CA VAL A 51 -17.16 -6.98 2.44
C VAL A 51 -15.80 -7.43 2.94
N ILE A 52 -15.14 -8.25 2.13
CA ILE A 52 -13.82 -8.82 2.41
C ILE A 52 -12.91 -8.47 1.24
N ALA A 53 -11.69 -8.01 1.54
CA ALA A 53 -10.68 -7.73 0.54
C ALA A 53 -9.70 -8.89 0.40
N THR A 54 -9.33 -9.19 -0.83
CA THR A 54 -8.29 -10.18 -1.15
C THR A 54 -6.96 -9.44 -1.34
N PRO A 55 -5.90 -9.80 -0.60
CA PRO A 55 -4.56 -9.25 -0.82
C PRO A 55 -4.09 -9.50 -2.26
N LEU A 56 -3.63 -8.45 -2.94
CA LEU A 56 -3.09 -8.55 -4.29
C LEU A 56 -1.57 -8.79 -4.28
N LYS A 57 -1.08 -9.52 -5.29
CA LYS A 57 0.35 -9.65 -5.57
C LYS A 57 0.55 -9.48 -7.07
N LEU A 58 1.24 -8.42 -7.46
CA LEU A 58 1.58 -8.14 -8.84
C LEU A 58 3.11 -8.09 -8.98
N GLU A 59 3.65 -8.83 -9.93
CA GLU A 59 5.06 -8.71 -10.32
C GLU A 59 5.19 -7.56 -11.32
N ILE A 60 6.08 -6.61 -11.03
CA ILE A 60 6.34 -5.44 -11.85
C ILE A 60 7.77 -5.50 -12.36
N ASP A 61 7.91 -5.54 -13.67
CA ASP A 61 9.18 -5.35 -14.38
C ASP A 61 9.38 -3.86 -14.64
N GLY A 62 10.20 -3.21 -13.80
CA GLY A 62 10.45 -1.78 -13.84
C GLY A 62 11.89 -1.41 -14.22
N ALA A 63 12.11 -0.13 -14.52
CA ALA A 63 13.43 0.43 -14.78
C ALA A 63 14.43 0.26 -13.61
N HIS A 64 13.92 0.02 -12.40
CA HIS A 64 14.71 -0.17 -11.18
C HIS A 64 14.81 -1.64 -10.73
N GLY A 65 14.42 -2.57 -11.61
CA GLY A 65 14.41 -4.02 -11.35
C GLY A 65 13.00 -4.59 -11.22
N GLU A 66 12.94 -5.91 -11.02
CA GLU A 66 11.72 -6.65 -10.74
C GLU A 66 11.34 -6.45 -9.27
N PHE A 67 10.10 -6.05 -9.00
CA PHE A 67 9.59 -5.95 -7.64
C PHE A 67 8.10 -6.30 -7.54
N LEU A 68 7.67 -6.62 -6.32
CA LEU A 68 6.29 -6.94 -6.02
C LEU A 68 5.51 -5.69 -5.64
N ALA A 69 4.38 -5.44 -6.31
CA ALA A 69 3.32 -4.58 -5.84
C ALA A 69 2.32 -5.40 -5.03
N THR A 70 2.33 -5.16 -3.73
CA THR A 70 1.50 -5.81 -2.70
C THR A 70 0.64 -4.73 -2.01
N PRO A 71 -0.27 -5.08 -1.07
CA PRO A 71 -1.01 -4.08 -0.29
C PRO A 71 -0.14 -2.98 0.31
N ALA A 72 1.09 -3.28 0.74
CA ALA A 72 2.03 -2.30 1.27
C ALA A 72 2.35 -1.16 0.29
N VAL A 73 2.44 -1.45 -1.02
CA VAL A 73 2.66 -0.40 -2.04
C VAL A 73 1.42 0.49 -2.16
N ILE A 74 0.23 -0.09 -2.10
CA ILE A 74 -1.02 0.67 -2.16
C ILE A 74 -1.20 1.52 -0.90
N ASP A 75 -0.84 0.99 0.27
CA ASP A 75 -0.85 1.75 1.52
C ASP A 75 0.15 2.91 1.48
N ALA A 76 1.36 2.69 0.98
CA ALA A 76 2.34 3.77 0.77
C ALA A 76 1.78 4.88 -0.14
N ILE A 77 1.05 4.53 -1.20
CA ILE A 77 0.37 5.52 -2.05
C ILE A 77 -0.72 6.25 -1.27
N GLY A 78 -1.50 5.55 -0.43
CA GLY A 78 -2.53 6.17 0.41
C GLY A 78 -1.95 7.17 1.41
N ARG A 79 -0.83 6.83 2.03
CA ARG A 79 -0.17 7.66 3.05
C ARG A 79 0.38 8.98 2.54
N GLN A 80 0.49 9.20 1.23
CA GLN A 80 0.81 10.52 0.69
C GLN A 80 -0.20 11.61 1.12
N LEU A 81 -1.42 11.23 1.53
CA LEU A 81 -2.43 12.17 2.01
C LEU A 81 -2.12 12.73 3.41
N GLU A 82 -1.34 11.99 4.20
CA GLU A 82 -1.10 12.28 5.62
C GLU A 82 0.38 12.40 5.98
N ASN A 83 1.28 11.91 5.12
CA ASN A 83 2.72 11.94 5.29
C ASN A 83 3.37 12.83 4.21
N ASP A 84 3.87 13.98 4.65
CA ASP A 84 4.47 15.01 3.78
C ASP A 84 5.72 14.51 3.05
N ASP A 85 6.54 13.65 3.67
CA ASP A 85 7.75 13.12 3.05
C ASP A 85 7.42 12.19 1.88
N ILE A 86 6.42 11.33 2.05
CA ILE A 86 5.89 10.48 0.98
C ILE A 86 5.27 11.34 -0.12
N ARG A 87 4.47 12.35 0.23
CA ARG A 87 3.86 13.26 -0.75
C ARG A 87 4.91 13.97 -1.60
N VAL A 88 5.89 14.60 -0.95
CA VAL A 88 6.98 15.32 -1.64
C VAL A 88 7.78 14.38 -2.55
N PHE A 89 8.02 13.15 -2.11
CA PHE A 89 8.69 12.16 -2.94
C PHE A 89 7.84 11.80 -4.16
N VAL A 90 6.55 11.52 -4.00
CA VAL A 90 5.64 11.19 -5.12
C VAL A 90 5.52 12.37 -6.10
N ASP A 91 5.41 13.60 -5.61
CA ASP A 91 5.31 14.79 -6.45
C ASP A 91 6.55 14.98 -7.35
N ARG A 92 7.74 14.59 -6.86
CA ARG A 92 9.01 14.74 -7.58
C ARG A 92 9.35 13.54 -8.46
N GLN A 93 9.09 12.34 -7.95
CA GLN A 93 9.62 11.08 -8.48
C GLN A 93 8.55 10.19 -9.11
N GLY A 94 7.26 10.47 -8.82
CA GLY A 94 6.12 9.71 -9.29
C GLY A 94 5.89 8.40 -8.51
N VAL A 95 4.68 7.86 -8.68
CA VAL A 95 4.22 6.64 -8.00
C VAL A 95 5.06 5.41 -8.36
N ALA A 96 5.54 5.30 -9.60
CA ALA A 96 6.37 4.18 -10.02
C ALA A 96 7.67 4.09 -9.20
N LYS A 97 8.29 5.24 -8.91
CA LYS A 97 9.51 5.31 -8.12
C LYS A 97 9.22 5.13 -6.62
N LEU A 98 8.04 5.53 -6.14
CA LEU A 98 7.58 5.19 -4.78
C LEU A 98 7.46 3.68 -4.60
N ALA A 99 6.87 2.97 -5.57
CA ALA A 99 6.74 1.52 -5.50
C ALA A 99 8.12 0.83 -5.43
N ALA A 100 9.09 1.30 -6.22
CA ALA A 100 10.49 0.85 -6.10
C ALA A 100 11.12 1.25 -4.74
N ALA A 101 10.78 2.42 -4.18
CA ALA A 101 11.24 2.83 -2.85
C ALA A 101 10.73 1.90 -1.75
N VAL A 102 9.48 1.42 -1.83
CA VAL A 102 8.92 0.42 -0.91
C VAL A 102 9.74 -0.87 -0.97
N HIS A 103 10.06 -1.36 -2.18
CA HIS A 103 10.94 -2.53 -2.37
C HIS A 103 12.31 -2.33 -1.71
N TYR A 104 12.95 -1.18 -1.92
CA TYR A 104 14.25 -0.90 -1.30
C TYR A 104 14.16 -0.75 0.22
N THR A 105 13.08 -0.15 0.74
CA THR A 105 12.86 0.01 2.18
C THR A 105 12.79 -1.34 2.88
N ARG A 106 12.09 -2.31 2.30
CA ARG A 106 12.07 -3.69 2.81
C ARG A 106 13.48 -4.28 2.91
N ARG A 107 14.31 -4.12 1.88
CA ARG A 107 15.69 -4.63 1.87
C ARG A 107 16.59 -3.91 2.87
N ILE A 108 16.33 -2.64 3.13
CA ILE A 108 16.99 -1.88 4.20
C ILE A 108 16.61 -2.46 5.57
N MET A 109 15.32 -2.70 5.82
CA MET A 109 14.85 -3.31 7.08
C MET A 109 15.39 -4.73 7.29
N GLY A 110 15.56 -5.50 6.21
CA GLY A 110 16.21 -6.81 6.22
C GLY A 110 17.74 -6.77 6.37
N GLY A 111 18.36 -5.59 6.43
CA GLY A 111 19.81 -5.42 6.56
C GLY A 111 20.62 -5.72 5.28
N GLU A 112 19.96 -5.94 4.15
CA GLU A 112 20.63 -6.26 2.88
C GLU A 112 21.30 -5.05 2.23
N LEU A 113 20.75 -3.86 2.44
CA LEU A 113 21.20 -2.61 1.82
C LEU A 113 21.23 -1.47 2.83
N SER A 114 22.24 -0.60 2.71
CA SER A 114 22.18 0.70 3.38
C SER A 114 21.22 1.65 2.65
N GLN A 115 20.58 2.58 3.37
CA GLN A 115 19.75 3.63 2.76
C GLN A 115 20.49 4.42 1.67
N ARG A 116 21.80 4.67 1.86
CA ARG A 116 22.63 5.36 0.86
C ARG A 116 22.78 4.53 -0.43
N THR A 117 23.00 3.23 -0.30
CA THR A 117 23.10 2.32 -1.46
C THR A 117 21.77 2.23 -2.19
N ALA A 118 20.65 2.16 -1.46
CA ALA A 118 19.32 2.16 -2.03
C ALA A 118 18.99 3.45 -2.77
N ALA A 119 19.31 4.63 -2.21
CA ALA A 119 19.09 5.92 -2.86
C ALA A 119 19.84 6.02 -4.21
N ASN A 120 21.09 5.53 -4.25
CA ASN A 120 21.86 5.47 -5.50
C ASN A 120 21.21 4.54 -6.53
N LYS A 121 20.70 3.38 -6.11
CA LYS A 121 20.02 2.43 -7.02
C LYS A 121 18.68 2.97 -7.53
N LEU A 122 18.00 3.75 -6.71
CA LEU A 122 16.74 4.42 -7.05
C LEU A 122 16.98 5.68 -7.90
N ASP A 123 18.23 6.09 -8.11
CA ASP A 123 18.60 7.31 -8.84
C ASP A 123 17.88 8.54 -8.28
N VAL A 124 18.05 8.76 -6.96
CA VAL A 124 17.52 9.93 -6.25
C VAL A 124 18.61 10.55 -5.37
N HIS A 125 18.44 11.82 -5.02
CA HIS A 125 19.36 12.49 -4.12
C HIS A 125 19.40 11.75 -2.76
N PRO A 126 20.59 11.53 -2.15
CA PRO A 126 20.71 10.71 -0.94
C PRO A 126 19.80 11.15 0.22
N VAL A 127 19.68 12.46 0.45
CA VAL A 127 18.79 13.00 1.50
C VAL A 127 17.33 12.68 1.19
N GLU A 128 16.88 12.88 -0.05
CA GLU A 128 15.50 12.59 -0.46
C GLU A 128 15.18 11.10 -0.34
N GLY A 129 16.11 10.23 -0.75
CA GLY A 129 15.99 8.78 -0.59
C GLY A 129 15.90 8.38 0.88
N MET A 130 16.82 8.85 1.73
CA MET A 130 16.81 8.52 3.16
C MET A 130 15.53 8.98 3.86
N THR A 131 15.05 10.17 3.53
CA THR A 131 13.79 10.72 4.06
C THR A 131 12.62 9.82 3.71
N VAL A 132 12.44 9.47 2.43
CA VAL A 132 11.31 8.60 2.04
C VAL A 132 11.45 7.18 2.60
N PHE A 133 12.66 6.61 2.65
CA PHE A 133 12.84 5.27 3.22
C PHE A 133 12.49 5.23 4.70
N THR A 134 12.81 6.28 5.45
CA THR A 134 12.44 6.38 6.88
C THR A 134 10.92 6.45 7.02
N ALA A 135 10.25 7.30 6.25
CA ALA A 135 8.79 7.37 6.26
C ALA A 135 8.14 6.04 5.87
N LEU A 136 8.73 5.30 4.91
CA LEU A 136 8.23 4.00 4.45
C LEU A 136 8.49 2.85 5.44
N GLN A 137 9.41 2.97 6.39
CA GLN A 137 9.61 1.94 7.42
C GLN A 137 8.36 1.79 8.27
N ASP A 138 7.80 2.90 8.76
CA ASP A 138 6.55 2.92 9.54
C ASP A 138 5.39 2.27 8.75
N VAL A 139 5.30 2.56 7.45
CA VAL A 139 4.29 1.97 6.55
C VAL A 139 4.43 0.45 6.47
N LEU A 140 5.66 -0.03 6.30
CA LEU A 140 5.94 -1.45 6.20
C LEU A 140 5.72 -2.18 7.52
N GLU A 141 6.04 -1.54 8.65
CA GLU A 141 5.77 -2.08 9.98
C GLU A 141 4.26 -2.26 10.21
N ASP A 142 3.44 -1.24 9.92
CA ASP A 142 1.99 -1.33 10.02
C ASP A 142 1.42 -2.39 9.07
N ALA A 143 1.96 -2.44 7.84
CA ALA A 143 1.51 -3.37 6.82
C ALA A 143 1.78 -4.85 7.14
N THR A 144 2.65 -5.17 8.10
CA THR A 144 2.84 -6.56 8.54
C THR A 144 1.55 -7.21 9.07
N ALA A 145 0.59 -6.42 9.53
CA ALA A 145 -0.68 -6.90 10.06
C ALA A 145 -1.68 -7.35 8.97
N TYR A 146 -1.56 -6.86 7.73
CA TYR A 146 -2.55 -7.06 6.68
C TYR A 146 -1.98 -7.40 5.29
N ASP A 147 -0.67 -7.27 5.08
CA ASP A 147 0.01 -7.68 3.86
C ASP A 147 0.71 -9.04 4.07
N PRO A 148 0.11 -10.15 3.60
CA PRO A 148 0.69 -11.48 3.76
C PRO A 148 2.00 -11.67 2.98
N TYR A 149 2.33 -10.77 2.05
CA TYR A 149 3.51 -10.87 1.19
C TYR A 149 4.74 -10.16 1.78
N LEU A 150 4.58 -9.36 2.85
CA LEU A 150 5.72 -8.68 3.51
C LEU A 150 6.62 -9.62 4.30
N ASN A 151 6.06 -10.67 4.89
CA ASN A 151 6.79 -11.61 5.76
C ASN A 151 7.33 -12.84 5.01
N LEU A 152 7.01 -12.99 3.72
CA LEU A 152 7.57 -14.07 2.90
C LEU A 152 9.01 -13.71 2.52
N ALA A 153 9.92 -13.95 3.45
CA ALA A 153 11.27 -14.35 3.11
C ALA A 153 11.20 -15.83 2.69
N GLU A 154 11.33 -16.10 1.40
CA GLU A 154 11.88 -17.38 0.94
C GLU A 154 13.38 -17.21 0.70
#